data_AF-A0A3S0BAI4-F1
#
_entry.id   AF-A0A3S0BAI4-F1
#
_cell.length_a   1.000
_cell.length_b   1.000
_cell.length_c   1.000
_cell.angle_alpha   90.00
_cell.angle_beta   90.00
_cell.angle_gamma   90.00
#
_symmetry.space_group_name_H-M   'P 1'
#
loop_
_entity.id
_entity.type
_entity.pdbx_description
1 polymer ?
#
loop_
_entity_poly.entity_id
_entity_poly.type
_entity_poly.pdbx_seq_one_letter_code
_entity_poly.pdbx_strand_id
1 'polypeptide(L)'
;MATDTRLGHRARRRCCEIVRARHAPCALCGYEIDQALRRTGSPHPLSSVVDEWLPRSLGGDPHDPDQCVEMHRVCNAMKSDSWPVTDELRRRCRAEVERIMHERDHDLEVRRAW
;
A
#
# COMPACT_ATOMS: atom_id res chain seq x y z
N MET A 1 19.28 -1.41 -11.87
CA MET A 1 17.97 -1.60 -12.52
C MET A 1 17.65 -0.34 -13.29
N ALA A 2 17.23 -0.44 -14.56
CA ALA A 2 16.83 0.74 -15.34
C ALA A 2 15.60 1.39 -14.70
N THR A 3 15.60 2.71 -14.57
CA THR A 3 14.45 3.45 -14.04
C THR A 3 13.28 3.31 -15.02
N ASP A 4 12.17 2.71 -14.58
CA ASP A 4 10.95 2.68 -15.39
C ASP A 4 10.43 4.11 -15.54
N THR A 5 10.55 4.65 -16.75
CA THR A 5 10.18 6.02 -17.06
C THR A 5 8.72 6.30 -16.76
N ARG A 6 7.83 5.29 -16.85
CA ARG A 6 6.38 5.41 -16.62
C ARG A 6 6.02 5.91 -15.22
N LEU A 7 6.88 5.72 -14.22
CA LEU A 7 6.57 6.02 -12.82
C LEU A 7 6.77 7.51 -12.43
N GLY A 8 7.50 8.29 -13.23
CA GLY A 8 7.79 9.70 -12.93
C GLY A 8 6.80 10.72 -13.52
N HIS A 9 5.78 10.28 -14.26
CA HIS A 9 4.95 11.18 -15.07
C HIS A 9 3.71 11.74 -14.36
N ARG A 10 3.18 12.85 -14.90
CA ARG A 10 1.87 13.43 -14.50
C ARG A 10 0.74 12.40 -14.55
N ALA A 11 0.76 11.49 -15.53
CA ALA A 11 -0.22 10.41 -15.64
C ALA A 11 -0.24 9.51 -14.39
N ARG A 12 0.95 9.11 -13.88
CA ARG A 12 1.06 8.30 -12.67
C ARG A 12 0.50 9.01 -11.44
N ARG A 13 0.76 10.31 -11.30
CA ARG A 13 0.20 11.13 -10.21
C ARG A 13 -1.32 11.19 -10.27
N ARG A 14 -1.90 11.40 -11.46
CA ARG A 14 -3.36 11.41 -11.65
C ARG A 14 -3.98 10.05 -11.33
N CYS A 15 -3.37 8.95 -11.78
CA CYS A 15 -3.79 7.60 -11.42
C CYS A 15 -3.76 7.39 -9.89
N CYS A 16 -2.66 7.77 -9.25
CA CYS A 16 -2.51 7.76 -7.80
C CYS A 16 -3.59 8.54 -7.05
N GLU A 17 -4.02 9.70 -7.57
CA GLU A 17 -5.08 10.52 -6.99
C GLU A 17 -6.46 9.84 -7.12
N ILE A 18 -6.76 9.31 -8.31
CA ILE A 18 -8.03 8.61 -8.58
C ILE A 18 -8.17 7.39 -7.67
N VAL A 19 -7.12 6.57 -7.55
CA VAL A 19 -7.18 5.35 -6.72
C VAL A 19 -7.37 5.70 -5.24
N ARG A 20 -6.64 6.68 -4.72
CA ARG A 20 -6.78 7.11 -3.30
C ARG A 20 -8.16 7.70 -3.00
N ALA A 21 -8.75 8.42 -3.96
CA ALA A 21 -10.08 8.98 -3.80
C ALA A 21 -11.20 7.92 -3.68
N ARG A 22 -10.91 6.64 -4.00
CA ARG A 22 -11.87 5.53 -3.82
C ARG A 22 -12.05 5.14 -2.35
N HIS A 23 -11.10 5.49 -1.47
CA HIS A 23 -11.10 5.06 -0.06
C HIS A 23 -11.36 3.56 0.11
N ALA A 24 -10.77 2.75 -0.78
CA ALA A 24 -10.93 1.30 -0.72
C ALA A 24 -10.04 0.73 0.41
N PRO A 25 -10.46 -0.37 1.07
CA PRO A 25 -9.58 -1.10 1.96
C PRO A 25 -8.32 -1.57 1.23
N CYS A 26 -7.24 -1.80 1.98
CA CYS A 26 -5.99 -2.35 1.44
C CYS A 26 -6.25 -3.64 0.67
N ALA A 27 -5.87 -3.66 -0.62
CA ALA A 27 -6.19 -4.78 -1.50
C ALA A 27 -5.53 -6.11 -1.08
N LEU A 28 -4.48 -6.08 -0.25
CA LEU A 28 -3.81 -7.29 0.25
C LEU A 28 -4.39 -7.79 1.58
N CYS A 29 -4.35 -6.97 2.64
CA CYS A 29 -4.80 -7.38 3.98
C CYS A 29 -6.28 -7.09 4.27
N GLY A 30 -6.94 -6.21 3.51
CA GLY A 30 -8.35 -5.87 3.68
C GLY A 30 -8.67 -4.88 4.82
N TYR A 31 -7.68 -4.30 5.49
CA TYR A 31 -7.90 -3.24 6.48
C TYR A 31 -7.92 -1.85 5.84
N GLU A 32 -8.62 -0.91 6.47
CA GLU A 32 -8.65 0.50 6.08
C GLU A 32 -7.26 1.14 6.05
N ILE A 33 -7.08 2.13 5.16
CA ILE A 33 -5.83 2.86 5.00
C ILE A 33 -5.99 4.28 5.54
N ASP A 34 -5.25 4.58 6.61
CA ASP A 34 -5.14 5.94 7.13
C ASP A 34 -4.25 6.79 6.18
N GLN A 35 -4.91 7.54 5.28
CA GLN A 35 -4.23 8.37 4.29
C GLN A 35 -3.56 9.62 4.87
N ALA A 36 -3.75 9.92 6.17
CA ALA A 36 -3.04 10.99 6.86
C ALA A 36 -1.62 10.58 7.30
N LEU A 37 -1.31 9.28 7.30
CA LEU A 37 0.02 8.78 7.65
C LEU A 37 1.08 9.26 6.66
N ARG A 38 2.24 9.63 7.21
CA ARG A 38 3.40 10.14 6.45
C ARG A 38 3.84 9.13 5.37
N ARG A 39 3.92 9.58 4.11
CA ARG A 39 4.32 8.78 2.93
C ARG A 39 5.74 9.04 2.41
N THR A 40 6.43 10.08 2.90
CA THR A 40 7.74 10.52 2.40
C THR A 40 8.78 10.62 3.50
N GLY A 41 10.07 10.61 3.12
CA GLY A 41 11.20 10.60 4.05
C GLY A 41 11.31 9.28 4.78
N SER A 42 10.68 9.19 5.95
CA SER A 42 10.54 7.96 6.74
C SER A 42 9.06 7.55 6.74
N PRO A 43 8.55 6.92 5.65
CA PRO A 43 7.14 6.61 5.53
C PRO A 43 6.68 5.64 6.62
N HIS A 44 5.48 5.86 7.15
CA HIS A 44 4.89 4.94 8.13
C HIS A 44 4.61 3.58 7.45
N PRO A 45 4.80 2.43 8.13
CA PRO A 45 4.51 1.12 7.54
C PRO A 45 3.05 0.97 7.05
N LEU A 46 2.10 1.55 7.79
CA LEU A 46 0.68 1.62 7.42
C LEU A 46 0.32 2.77 6.47
N SER A 47 1.29 3.51 5.93
CA SER A 47 0.99 4.60 4.99
C SER A 47 0.53 4.08 3.63
N SER A 48 -0.29 4.88 2.94
CA SER A 48 -0.84 4.60 1.62
C SER A 48 0.23 4.50 0.51
N VAL A 49 0.19 3.41 -0.25
CA VAL A 49 0.88 3.20 -1.51
C VAL A 49 -0.14 2.75 -2.55
N VAL A 50 -0.07 3.35 -3.75
CA VAL A 50 -0.84 2.86 -4.90
C VAL A 50 0.11 2.00 -5.73
N ASP A 51 -0.30 0.80 -6.09
CA ASP A 51 0.50 -0.16 -6.86
C ASP A 51 -0.34 -0.85 -7.93
N GLU A 52 0.32 -1.39 -8.95
CA GLU A 52 -0.33 -2.21 -9.95
C GLU A 52 -0.67 -3.59 -9.35
N TRP A 53 -1.97 -3.97 -9.36
CA TRP A 53 -2.38 -5.26 -8.78
C TRP A 53 -1.71 -6.43 -9.50
N LEU A 54 -1.77 -6.41 -10.84
CA LEU A 54 -0.94 -7.24 -11.71
C LEU A 54 0.46 -6.61 -11.80
N PRO A 55 1.55 -7.33 -11.50
CA PRO A 55 2.90 -6.79 -11.63
C PRO A 55 3.20 -6.26 -13.04
N ARG A 56 3.96 -5.15 -13.13
CA ARG A 56 4.37 -4.55 -14.41
C ARG A 56 5.15 -5.51 -15.31
N SER A 57 5.91 -6.43 -14.74
CA SER A 57 6.64 -7.48 -15.47
C SER A 57 5.70 -8.48 -16.17
N LEU A 58 4.43 -8.55 -15.72
CA LEU A 58 3.38 -9.39 -16.28
C LEU A 58 2.34 -8.58 -17.09
N GLY A 59 2.63 -7.30 -17.37
CA GLY A 59 1.80 -6.45 -18.22
C GLY A 59 0.88 -5.46 -17.50
N GLY A 60 0.99 -5.29 -16.17
CA GLY A 60 0.23 -4.26 -15.46
C GLY A 60 0.54 -2.84 -15.94
N ASP A 61 -0.50 -2.02 -16.10
CA ASP A 61 -0.41 -0.63 -16.52
C ASP A 61 -0.39 0.35 -15.32
N PRO A 62 0.71 1.07 -15.07
CA PRO A 62 0.82 2.04 -13.97
C PRO A 62 -0.05 3.30 -14.15
N HIS A 63 -0.65 3.50 -15.33
CA HIS A 63 -1.46 4.68 -15.66
C HIS A 63 -2.96 4.40 -15.68
N ASP A 64 -3.36 3.13 -15.65
CA ASP A 64 -4.75 2.68 -15.60
C ASP A 64 -5.21 2.56 -14.13
N PRO A 65 -6.12 3.42 -13.65
CA PRO A 65 -6.64 3.35 -12.28
C PRO A 65 -7.36 2.03 -11.98
N ASP A 66 -7.90 1.33 -12.98
CA ASP A 66 -8.63 0.08 -12.76
C ASP A 66 -7.71 -1.13 -12.59
N GLN A 67 -6.44 -1.00 -13.01
CA GLN A 67 -5.39 -1.99 -12.73
C GLN A 67 -4.58 -1.65 -11.47
N CYS A 68 -4.77 -0.45 -10.93
CA CYS A 68 -4.10 0.02 -9.72
C CYS A 68 -5.00 -0.15 -8.49
N VAL A 69 -4.36 -0.52 -7.38
CA VAL A 69 -5.00 -0.67 -6.08
C VAL A 69 -4.27 0.11 -5.01
N GLU A 70 -4.96 0.42 -3.92
CA GLU A 70 -4.35 1.01 -2.73
C GLU A 70 -3.94 -0.09 -1.75
N MET A 71 -2.75 0.05 -1.15
CA MET A 71 -2.22 -0.84 -0.12
C MET A 71 -1.50 -0.05 0.97
N HIS A 72 -1.38 -0.65 2.15
CA HIS A 72 -0.36 -0.22 3.11
C HIS A 72 1.03 -0.45 2.52
N ARG A 73 1.99 0.42 2.87
CA ARG A 73 3.38 0.30 2.41
C ARG A 73 4.01 -1.04 2.80
N VAL A 74 3.73 -1.55 4.00
CA VAL A 74 4.18 -2.88 4.44
C VAL A 74 3.58 -3.99 3.58
N CYS A 75 2.28 -3.92 3.25
CA CYS A 75 1.66 -4.92 2.39
C CYS A 75 2.18 -4.86 0.95
N ASN A 76 2.43 -3.67 0.40
CA ASN A 76 3.07 -3.53 -0.90
C ASN A 76 4.46 -4.18 -0.92
N ALA A 77 5.25 -3.99 0.13
CA ALA A 77 6.57 -4.62 0.27
C ALA A 77 6.47 -6.16 0.40
N MET A 78 5.48 -6.67 1.13
CA MET A 78 5.24 -8.11 1.26
C MET A 78 4.73 -8.74 -0.04
N LYS A 79 3.86 -8.06 -0.79
CA LYS A 79 3.42 -8.49 -2.12
C LYS A 79 4.60 -8.57 -3.07
N SER A 80 5.40 -7.51 -3.17
CA SER A 80 6.47 -7.40 -4.16
C SER A 80 5.92 -7.74 -5.57
N ASP A 81 6.61 -8.59 -6.33
CA ASP A 81 6.16 -9.11 -7.62
C ASP A 81 5.34 -10.41 -7.53
N SER A 82 4.89 -10.82 -6.33
CA SER A 82 4.15 -12.07 -6.14
C SER A 82 2.84 -12.07 -6.91
N TRP A 83 2.71 -13.04 -7.82
CA TRP A 83 1.49 -13.26 -8.60
C TRP A 83 1.35 -14.75 -8.99
N PRO A 84 0.18 -15.38 -8.82
CA PRO A 84 -1.03 -14.84 -8.16
C PRO A 84 -0.82 -14.66 -6.65
N VAL A 85 -1.54 -13.71 -6.06
CA VAL A 85 -1.55 -13.52 -4.60
C VAL A 85 -2.25 -14.70 -3.93
N THR A 86 -1.53 -15.41 -3.05
CA THR A 86 -2.05 -16.58 -2.33
C THR A 86 -2.75 -16.20 -1.03
N ASP A 87 -3.64 -17.06 -0.54
CA ASP A 87 -4.27 -16.89 0.77
C ASP A 87 -3.26 -16.87 1.91
N GLU A 88 -2.17 -17.64 1.78
CA GLU A 88 -1.09 -17.64 2.77
C GLU A 88 -0.41 -16.27 2.84
N LEU A 89 -0.14 -15.64 1.70
CA LEU A 89 0.40 -14.29 1.66
C LEU A 89 -0.57 -13.27 2.28
N ARG A 90 -1.87 -13.41 2.00
CA ARG A 90 -2.91 -12.56 2.62
C ARG A 90 -2.96 -12.71 4.13
N ARG A 91 -2.94 -13.95 4.65
CA ARG A 91 -2.91 -14.24 6.09
C ARG A 91 -1.69 -13.62 6.75
N ARG A 92 -0.51 -13.81 6.16
CA ARG A 92 0.73 -13.23 6.67
C ARG A 92 0.71 -11.70 6.66
N CYS A 93 0.21 -11.05 5.59
CA CYS A 93 0.12 -9.58 5.61
C CYS A 93 -0.88 -9.10 6.67
N ARG A 94 -2.01 -9.79 6.82
CA ARG A 94 -3.02 -9.44 7.82
C ARG A 94 -2.42 -9.46 9.24
N ALA A 95 -1.75 -10.54 9.62
CA ALA A 95 -1.12 -10.67 10.92
C ALA A 95 -0.06 -9.59 11.18
N GLU A 96 0.73 -9.25 10.16
CA GLU A 96 1.75 -8.19 10.27
C GLU A 96 1.13 -6.80 10.43
N VAL A 97 0.04 -6.51 9.70
CA VAL A 97 -0.70 -5.24 9.85
C VAL A 97 -1.32 -5.14 11.23
N GLU A 98 -1.91 -6.21 11.76
CA GLU A 98 -2.48 -6.27 13.11
C GLU A 98 -1.41 -5.99 14.18
N ARG A 99 -0.23 -6.61 14.05
CA ARG A 99 0.91 -6.36 14.95
C ARG A 99 1.29 -4.88 14.98
N ILE A 100 1.43 -4.25 13.80
CA ILE A 100 1.81 -2.84 13.69
C ILE A 100 0.71 -1.92 14.23
N MET A 101 -0.57 -2.24 13.97
CA MET A 101 -1.69 -1.47 14.52
C MET A 101 -1.68 -1.50 16.05
N HIS A 102 -1.52 -2.69 16.64
CA HIS A 102 -1.45 -2.85 18.10
C HIS A 102 -0.28 -2.07 18.72
N GLU A 103 0.90 -2.12 18.10
CA GLU A 103 2.08 -1.34 18.55
C GLU A 103 1.82 0.17 18.49
N ARG A 104 1.20 0.65 17.40
CA ARG A 104 0.85 2.07 17.25
C ARG A 104 -0.18 2.51 18.30
N ASP A 105 -1.21 1.71 18.53
CA ASP A 105 -2.27 2.06 19.48
C ASP A 105 -1.71 2.11 20.90
N HIS A 106 -0.88 1.14 21.28
CA HIS A 106 -0.14 1.16 22.54
C HIS A 106 0.74 2.42 22.69
N ASP A 107 1.50 2.80 21.66
CA ASP A 107 2.31 4.01 21.68
C ASP A 107 1.47 5.29 21.85
N LEU A 108 0.29 5.35 21.22
CA LEU A 108 -0.64 6.48 21.35
C LEU A 108 -1.28 6.54 22.73
N GLU A 109 -1.63 5.40 23.32
CA GLU A 109 -2.14 5.30 24.68
C GLU A 109 -1.10 5.76 25.70
N VAL A 110 0.13 5.27 25.58
CA VAL A 110 1.25 5.70 26.45
C VAL A 110 1.44 7.21 26.34
N ARG A 111 1.47 7.79 25.14
CA ARG A 111 1.62 9.25 24.96
C ARG A 111 0.49 10.09 25.55
N ARG A 112 -0.73 9.55 25.66
CA ARG A 112 -1.87 10.26 26.26
C ARG A 112 -1.86 10.23 27.79
N ALA A 113 -1.09 9.32 28.39
CA ALA A 113 -1.00 9.14 29.84
C ALA A 113 0.00 10.09 30.53
N TRP A 114 0.69 10.95 29.78
CA TRP A 114 1.65 11.95 30.25
C TRP A 114 1.29 13.34 29.71
#